data_AF-A0A524CSV2-F1
#
_entry.id   AF-A0A524CSV2-F1
#
_cell.length_a   1.000
_cell.length_b   1.000
_cell.length_c   1.000
_cell.angle_alpha   90.00
_cell.angle_beta   90.00
_cell.angle_gamma   90.00
#
_symmetry.space_group_name_H-M   'P 1'
#
loop_
_entity.id
_entity.type
_entity.pdbx_description
1 polymer ?
#
loop_
_entity_poly.entity_id
_entity_poly.type
_entity_poly.pdbx_seq_one_letter_code
_entity_poly.pdbx_strand_id
1 'polypeptide(L)'
;MIAEIILLIIFVIFVIVGFYIIFRQVALVKKGELSYKEILLCVFYGIIFSMSVMIIMAMAFIFAIKSPELWTIGIDPPENINELTLLIPFTVCFIYISLYPLVDFIYIALSSETKEGLTIFHKILGEKIINKNNSKLISLLMAFIFYSIIFVIPPFLITLAGAPFIMIWITWFLIYPLMILTYYGAKGYIAGITNAFIHIPYMKRSIFLGFEDSKRTLKEFLDDPISYITIGLMLFVFVWQWISMFQTLGFLATGSLAISTYSYSGMVFITLLFGVIGYFTRFWGRKIQYRGIDIFFAAYLMAAVGINVLVNFLIVNIDKLTDTFNSWIFTATIPPSFLLFAIPA
;
A
#
# COMPACT_ATOMS: atom_id res chain seq x y z
N MET A 1 1.39 27.54 8.31
CA MET A 1 1.83 28.07 6.99
C MET A 1 3.12 27.43 6.44
N ILE A 2 4.28 27.47 7.12
CA ILE A 2 5.54 26.92 6.56
C ILE A 2 5.44 25.41 6.27
N ALA A 3 4.88 24.62 7.21
CA ALA A 3 4.69 23.18 7.02
C ALA A 3 3.78 22.86 5.82
N GLU A 4 2.72 23.64 5.61
CA GLU A 4 1.78 23.46 4.49
C GLU A 4 2.43 23.79 3.15
N ILE A 5 3.28 24.83 3.11
CA ILE A 5 4.07 25.17 1.91
C ILE A 5 5.04 24.03 1.57
N ILE A 6 5.72 23.48 2.58
CA ILE A 6 6.61 22.32 2.38
C ILE A 6 5.81 21.13 1.85
N LEU A 7 4.66 20.83 2.45
CA LEU A 7 3.76 19.75 2.02
C LEU A 7 3.23 19.96 0.60
N LEU A 8 2.94 21.20 0.19
CA LEU A 8 2.55 21.53 -1.18
C LEU A 8 3.71 21.31 -2.17
N ILE A 9 4.93 21.73 -1.82
CA ILE A 9 6.12 21.50 -2.64
C ILE A 9 6.35 19.99 -2.81
N ILE A 10 6.26 19.23 -1.72
CA ILE A 10 6.34 17.77 -1.70
C ILE A 10 5.27 17.17 -2.63
N PHE A 11 4.02 17.61 -2.53
CA PHE A 11 2.94 17.15 -3.39
C PHE A 11 3.27 17.35 -4.87
N VAL A 12 3.70 18.55 -5.27
CA VAL A 12 4.05 18.85 -6.67
C VAL A 12 5.21 17.99 -7.16
N ILE A 13 6.27 17.83 -6.35
CA ILE A 13 7.41 16.98 -6.67
C ILE A 13 6.95 15.53 -6.90
N PHE A 14 6.12 14.99 -6.01
CA PHE A 14 5.65 13.62 -6.13
C PHE A 14 4.64 13.41 -7.27
N VAL A 15 3.88 14.43 -7.66
CA VAL A 15 3.09 14.38 -8.91
C VAL A 15 4.01 14.20 -10.12
N ILE A 16 5.09 14.98 -10.20
CA ILE A 16 6.06 14.90 -11.31
C ILE A 16 6.78 13.55 -11.30
N VAL A 17 7.22 13.08 -10.12
CA VAL A 17 7.87 11.77 -9.97
C VAL A 17 6.93 10.64 -10.36
N GLY A 18 5.69 10.64 -9.85
CA GLY A 18 4.68 9.64 -10.17
C GLY A 18 4.35 9.61 -11.66
N PHE A 19 4.19 10.79 -12.28
CA PHE A 19 4.05 10.91 -13.73
C PHE A 19 5.24 10.28 -14.48
N TYR A 20 6.46 10.63 -14.10
CA TYR A 20 7.67 10.20 -14.79
C TYR A 20 7.90 8.68 -14.71
N ILE A 21 7.59 8.06 -13.56
CA ILE A 21 7.72 6.62 -13.36
C ILE A 21 6.88 5.86 -14.40
N ILE A 22 5.62 6.26 -14.59
CA ILE A 22 4.72 5.62 -15.54
C ILE A 22 5.07 6.02 -16.97
N PHE A 23 5.32 7.31 -17.22
CA PHE A 23 5.65 7.84 -18.53
C PHE A 23 6.85 7.12 -19.15
N ARG A 24 7.95 6.97 -18.40
CA ARG A 24 9.15 6.30 -18.87
C ARG A 24 8.84 4.88 -19.36
N GLN A 25 7.94 4.19 -18.68
CA GLN A 25 7.62 2.80 -18.94
C GLN A 25 6.67 2.65 -20.13
N VAL A 26 5.66 3.52 -20.23
CA VAL A 26 4.78 3.58 -21.42
C VAL A 26 5.60 3.97 -22.66
N ALA A 27 6.50 4.96 -22.54
CA ALA A 27 7.37 5.42 -23.61
C ALA A 27 8.32 4.33 -24.12
N LEU A 28 8.90 3.53 -23.21
CA LEU A 28 9.78 2.41 -23.56
C LEU A 28 9.06 1.37 -24.42
N VAL A 29 7.79 1.08 -24.13
CA VAL A 29 7.03 0.05 -24.87
C VAL A 29 6.45 0.57 -26.17
N LYS A 30 5.97 1.81 -26.19
CA LYS A 30 5.46 2.45 -27.42
C LYS A 30 6.53 3.08 -28.30
N LYS A 31 7.82 2.87 -27.98
CA LYS A 31 8.97 3.43 -28.71
C LYS A 31 8.86 4.96 -28.91
N GLY A 32 8.25 5.66 -27.97
CA GLY A 32 8.07 7.12 -27.99
C GLY A 32 6.79 7.64 -28.66
N GLU A 33 5.97 6.81 -29.30
CA GLU A 33 4.68 7.24 -29.90
C GLU A 33 3.56 7.26 -28.84
N LEU A 34 3.55 8.30 -28.01
CA LEU A 34 2.56 8.48 -26.94
C LEU A 34 1.35 9.28 -27.41
N SER A 35 0.15 8.76 -27.15
CA SER A 35 -1.09 9.50 -27.40
C SER A 35 -1.42 10.46 -26.25
N TYR A 36 -2.19 11.52 -26.52
CA TYR A 36 -2.68 12.43 -25.47
C TYR A 36 -3.46 11.72 -24.35
N LYS A 37 -4.17 10.63 -24.68
CA LYS A 37 -4.89 9.82 -23.69
C LYS A 37 -3.94 9.14 -22.71
N GLU A 38 -2.81 8.62 -23.18
CA GLU A 38 -1.80 7.99 -22.32
C GLU A 38 -1.10 9.00 -21.42
N ILE A 39 -0.84 10.21 -21.93
CA ILE A 39 -0.28 11.30 -21.12
C ILE A 39 -1.25 11.64 -19.98
N LEU A 40 -2.56 11.74 -20.27
CA LEU A 40 -3.58 12.00 -19.26
C LEU A 40 -3.64 10.88 -18.21
N LEU A 41 -3.51 9.61 -18.62
CA LEU A 41 -3.44 8.47 -17.69
C LEU A 41 -2.19 8.53 -16.79
N CYS A 42 -1.04 8.96 -17.33
CA CYS A 42 0.17 9.17 -16.54
C CYS A 42 -0.01 10.30 -15.52
N VAL A 43 -0.68 11.40 -15.91
CA VAL A 43 -1.00 12.51 -14.99
C VAL A 43 -1.96 12.05 -13.90
N PHE A 44 -3.01 11.32 -14.27
CA PHE A 44 -3.95 10.73 -13.31
C PHE A 44 -3.21 9.88 -12.28
N TYR A 45 -2.31 9.01 -12.73
CA TYR A 45 -1.48 8.21 -11.83
C TYR A 45 -0.64 9.09 -10.90
N GLY A 46 0.05 10.10 -11.44
CA GLY A 46 0.87 11.02 -10.66
C GLY A 46 0.08 11.72 -9.55
N ILE A 47 -1.17 12.11 -9.82
CA ILE A 47 -2.07 12.71 -8.82
C ILE A 47 -2.41 11.71 -7.71
N ILE A 48 -2.88 10.50 -8.05
CA ILE A 48 -3.26 9.49 -7.05
C ILE A 48 -2.04 9.05 -6.22
N PHE A 49 -0.90 8.86 -6.88
CA PHE A 49 0.37 8.54 -6.24
C PHE A 49 0.75 9.62 -5.23
N SER A 50 0.68 10.90 -5.63
CA SER A 50 1.00 12.01 -4.74
C SER A 50 0.00 12.12 -3.58
N MET A 51 -1.31 11.92 -3.81
CA MET A 51 -2.30 11.87 -2.72
C MET A 51 -1.98 10.78 -1.70
N SER A 52 -1.57 9.58 -2.16
CA SER A 52 -1.14 8.51 -1.26
C SER A 52 0.09 8.90 -0.43
N VAL A 53 1.11 9.49 -1.06
CA VAL A 53 2.29 10.00 -0.35
C VAL A 53 1.91 11.09 0.65
N MET A 54 0.97 11.96 0.30
CA MET A 54 0.51 13.03 1.18
C MET A 54 -0.19 12.51 2.43
N ILE A 55 -0.92 11.38 2.36
CA ILE A 55 -1.46 10.74 3.58
C ILE A 55 -0.32 10.44 4.56
N ILE A 56 0.76 9.83 4.06
CA ILE A 56 1.91 9.42 4.86
C ILE A 56 2.67 10.65 5.40
N MET A 57 2.93 11.63 4.53
CA MET A 57 3.69 12.83 4.89
C MET A 57 2.91 13.74 5.85
N ALA A 58 1.62 13.99 5.59
CA ALA A 58 0.79 14.80 6.49
C ALA A 58 0.67 14.13 7.86
N MET A 59 0.45 12.81 7.90
CA MET A 59 0.46 12.03 9.14
C MET A 59 1.79 12.16 9.89
N ALA A 60 2.93 12.01 9.21
CA ALA A 60 4.25 12.11 9.82
C ALA A 60 4.52 13.53 10.37
N PHE A 61 4.12 14.58 9.65
CA PHE A 61 4.25 15.95 10.10
C PHE A 61 3.35 16.25 11.32
N ILE A 62 2.08 15.79 11.30
CA ILE A 62 1.17 15.94 12.46
C ILE A 62 1.74 15.19 13.67
N PHE A 63 2.24 13.97 13.47
CA PHE A 63 2.90 13.20 14.52
C PHE A 63 4.11 13.92 15.11
N ALA A 64 4.99 14.46 14.24
CA ALA A 64 6.16 15.18 14.67
C ALA A 64 5.79 16.40 15.52
N ILE A 65 4.86 17.24 15.04
CA ILE A 65 4.40 18.45 15.75
C ILE A 65 3.76 18.11 17.09
N LYS A 66 2.91 17.08 17.13
CA LYS A 66 2.18 16.67 18.35
C LYS A 66 2.98 15.77 19.29
N SER A 67 4.28 15.60 19.06
CA SER A 67 5.17 14.81 19.91
C SER A 67 6.24 15.70 20.56
N PRO A 68 5.96 16.27 21.76
CA PRO A 68 6.85 17.21 22.43
C PRO A 68 8.26 16.66 22.69
N GLU A 69 8.38 15.34 22.86
CA GLU A 69 9.64 14.63 23.04
C GLU A 69 10.66 14.89 21.91
N LEU A 70 10.17 15.17 20.69
CA LEU A 70 11.01 15.44 19.51
C LEU A 70 11.53 16.89 19.46
N TRP A 71 10.97 17.80 20.25
CA TRP A 71 11.28 19.25 20.21
C TRP A 71 12.10 19.72 21.43
N THR A 72 12.70 18.78 22.14
CA THR A 72 13.46 19.02 23.38
C THR A 72 14.71 19.91 23.22
N ILE A 73 15.10 20.25 21.99
CA ILE A 73 16.27 21.09 21.68
C ILE A 73 15.81 22.44 21.11
N GLY A 74 15.23 23.31 21.95
CA GLY A 74 15.12 24.76 21.72
C GLY A 74 14.49 25.25 20.41
N ILE A 75 13.84 24.38 19.66
CA ILE A 75 13.12 24.68 18.42
C ILE A 75 11.65 24.47 18.76
N ASP A 76 10.87 25.55 18.74
CA ASP A 76 9.43 25.42 18.89
C ASP A 76 8.85 24.66 17.68
N PRO A 77 7.94 23.70 17.90
CA PRO A 77 7.26 23.04 16.80
C PRO A 77 6.54 24.07 15.93
N PRO A 78 6.48 23.86 14.60
CA PRO A 78 5.63 24.67 13.74
C PRO A 78 4.19 24.73 14.29
N GLU A 79 3.52 25.86 14.11
CA GLU A 79 2.09 26.00 14.41
C GLU A 79 1.27 24.89 13.73
N ASN A 80 0.10 24.61 14.31
CA ASN A 80 -0.85 23.59 13.85
C ASN A 80 -0.95 23.52 12.32
N ILE A 81 -0.93 22.29 11.80
CA ILE A 81 -1.20 22.01 10.38
C ILE A 81 -2.70 21.91 10.18
N ASN A 82 -3.20 22.56 9.13
CA ASN A 82 -4.61 22.44 8.75
C ASN A 82 -4.99 20.97 8.51
N GLU A 83 -6.07 20.53 9.16
CA GLU A 83 -6.56 19.15 9.14
C GLU A 83 -6.87 18.65 7.73
N LEU A 84 -7.26 19.55 6.83
CA LEU A 84 -7.55 19.26 5.42
C LEU A 84 -6.33 18.71 4.67
N THR A 85 -5.13 19.00 5.15
CA THR A 85 -3.88 18.49 4.55
C THR A 85 -3.78 16.97 4.61
N LEU A 86 -4.42 16.34 5.61
CA LEU A 86 -4.56 14.89 5.69
C LEU A 86 -5.92 14.41 5.14
N LEU A 87 -7.00 15.11 5.46
CA LEU A 87 -8.36 14.67 5.12
C LEU A 87 -8.63 14.67 3.61
N ILE A 88 -8.15 15.66 2.85
CA ILE A 88 -8.36 15.70 1.39
C ILE A 88 -7.68 14.51 0.70
N PRO A 89 -6.36 14.27 0.88
CA PRO A 89 -5.71 13.10 0.29
C PRO A 89 -6.33 11.78 0.74
N PHE A 90 -6.68 11.66 2.02
CA PHE A 90 -7.37 10.49 2.56
C PHE A 90 -8.69 10.24 1.83
N THR A 91 -9.56 11.24 1.70
CA THR A 91 -10.87 11.09 1.05
C THR A 91 -10.75 10.77 -0.44
N VAL A 92 -9.82 11.41 -1.15
CA VAL A 92 -9.58 11.14 -2.57
C VAL A 92 -9.13 9.70 -2.77
N CYS A 93 -8.14 9.24 -2.01
CA CYS A 93 -7.69 7.85 -2.06
C CYS A 93 -8.81 6.89 -1.64
N PHE A 94 -9.60 7.23 -0.62
CA PHE A 94 -10.63 6.36 -0.08
C PHE A 94 -11.78 6.14 -1.07
N ILE A 95 -12.25 7.22 -1.70
CA ILE A 95 -13.21 7.15 -2.80
C ILE A 95 -12.63 6.32 -3.95
N TYR A 96 -11.36 6.54 -4.28
CA TYR A 96 -10.74 5.81 -5.39
C TYR A 96 -10.64 4.31 -5.14
N ILE A 97 -10.20 3.88 -3.95
CA ILE A 97 -10.18 2.45 -3.60
C ILE A 97 -11.58 1.85 -3.53
N SER A 98 -12.59 2.66 -3.24
CA SER A 98 -13.98 2.23 -3.25
C SER A 98 -14.49 1.96 -4.67
N LEU A 99 -14.17 2.84 -5.61
CA LEU A 99 -14.68 2.77 -6.98
C LEU A 99 -13.90 1.82 -7.88
N TYR A 100 -12.59 1.67 -7.67
CA TYR A 100 -11.73 0.91 -8.59
C TYR A 100 -12.17 -0.55 -8.81
N PRO A 101 -12.55 -1.35 -7.80
CA PRO A 101 -13.00 -2.73 -8.02
C PRO A 101 -14.16 -2.84 -9.00
N LEU A 102 -15.08 -1.87 -8.98
CA LEU A 102 -16.18 -1.80 -9.95
C LEU A 102 -15.65 -1.52 -11.37
N VAL A 103 -14.71 -0.57 -11.52
CA VAL A 103 -14.06 -0.28 -12.81
C VAL A 103 -13.38 -1.52 -13.37
N ASP A 104 -12.69 -2.29 -12.52
CA ASP A 104 -12.03 -3.53 -12.91
C ASP A 104 -13.05 -4.60 -13.36
N PHE A 105 -14.15 -4.79 -12.62
CA PHE A 105 -15.19 -5.75 -13.00
C PHE A 105 -15.93 -5.36 -14.28
N ILE A 106 -16.19 -4.06 -14.49
CA ILE A 106 -16.74 -3.55 -15.75
C ILE A 106 -15.77 -3.80 -16.90
N TYR A 107 -14.46 -3.60 -16.68
CA TYR A 107 -13.45 -3.90 -17.68
C TYR A 107 -13.46 -5.39 -18.06
N ILE A 108 -13.51 -6.29 -17.08
CA ILE A 108 -13.63 -7.75 -17.31
C ILE A 108 -14.91 -8.11 -18.08
N ALA A 109 -16.03 -7.45 -17.78
CA ALA A 109 -17.31 -7.68 -18.47
C ALA A 109 -17.30 -7.22 -19.93
N LEU A 110 -16.54 -6.17 -20.25
CA LEU A 110 -16.50 -5.56 -21.58
C LEU A 110 -15.36 -6.10 -22.46
N SER A 111 -14.25 -6.52 -21.86
CA SER A 111 -13.06 -6.95 -22.61
C SER A 111 -13.30 -8.32 -23.25
N SER A 112 -13.30 -8.36 -24.57
CA SER A 112 -13.17 -9.61 -25.36
C SER A 112 -11.73 -10.11 -25.43
N GLU A 113 -10.77 -9.35 -24.88
CA GLU A 113 -9.34 -9.53 -25.10
C GLU A 113 -8.65 -10.41 -24.06
N THR A 114 -8.12 -11.53 -24.57
CA THR A 114 -6.98 -12.35 -24.11
C THR A 114 -6.67 -12.36 -22.61
N LYS A 115 -6.82 -13.57 -22.06
CA LYS A 115 -6.53 -14.09 -20.71
C LYS A 115 -5.10 -13.84 -20.17
N GLU A 116 -4.27 -13.03 -20.82
CA GLU A 116 -2.82 -12.94 -20.56
C GLU A 116 -2.37 -11.78 -19.66
N GLY A 117 -3.23 -10.80 -19.36
CA GLY A 117 -2.92 -9.68 -18.44
C GLY A 117 -3.66 -9.70 -17.10
N LEU A 118 -4.65 -10.57 -16.94
CA LEU A 118 -5.52 -10.61 -15.77
C LEU A 118 -4.84 -11.33 -14.59
N THR A 119 -5.02 -10.82 -13.37
CA THR A 119 -4.61 -11.54 -12.16
C THR A 119 -5.32 -12.91 -12.10
N ILE A 120 -4.78 -13.86 -11.34
CA ILE A 120 -5.45 -15.17 -11.19
C ILE A 120 -6.89 -14.98 -10.67
N PHE A 121 -7.09 -14.01 -9.78
CA PHE A 121 -8.40 -13.62 -9.29
C PHE A 121 -9.32 -13.12 -10.40
N HIS A 122 -8.85 -12.21 -11.25
CA HIS A 122 -9.62 -11.69 -12.37
C HIS A 122 -9.99 -12.77 -13.38
N LYS A 123 -9.09 -13.73 -13.64
CA LYS A 123 -9.37 -14.85 -14.53
C LYS A 123 -10.49 -15.74 -13.97
N ILE A 124 -10.43 -16.07 -12.68
CA ILE A 124 -11.47 -16.88 -12.02
C ILE A 124 -12.81 -16.14 -11.99
N LEU A 125 -12.80 -14.85 -11.63
CA LEU A 125 -14.00 -14.01 -11.58
C LEU A 125 -14.64 -13.85 -12.97
N GLY A 126 -13.83 -13.59 -13.99
CA GLY A 126 -14.28 -13.46 -15.37
C GLY A 126 -14.91 -14.76 -15.88
N GLU A 127 -14.22 -15.89 -15.73
CA GLU A 127 -14.68 -17.19 -16.26
C GLU A 127 -15.88 -17.76 -15.48
N LYS A 128 -15.93 -17.63 -14.15
CA LYS A 128 -16.95 -18.29 -13.32
C LYS A 128 -18.17 -17.43 -12.99
N ILE A 129 -18.02 -16.10 -12.93
CA ILE A 129 -19.06 -15.20 -12.40
C ILE A 129 -19.53 -14.22 -13.48
N ILE A 130 -18.63 -13.37 -13.98
CA ILE A 130 -19.00 -12.19 -14.79
C ILE A 130 -19.36 -12.57 -16.23
N ASN A 131 -18.54 -13.37 -16.90
CA ASN A 131 -18.75 -13.77 -18.30
C ASN A 131 -19.32 -15.17 -18.44
N LYS A 132 -20.07 -15.64 -17.43
CA LYS A 132 -20.76 -16.94 -17.47
C LYS A 132 -21.77 -17.02 -18.63
N ASN A 133 -22.41 -15.89 -18.94
CA ASN A 133 -23.34 -15.77 -20.05
C ASN A 133 -22.68 -14.98 -21.18
N ASN A 134 -22.86 -15.41 -22.43
CA ASN A 134 -22.26 -14.79 -23.61
C ASN A 134 -22.82 -13.39 -23.98
N SER A 135 -23.71 -12.82 -23.16
CA SER A 135 -24.34 -11.52 -23.42
C SER A 135 -23.62 -10.41 -22.64
N LYS A 136 -23.09 -9.43 -23.36
CA LYS A 136 -22.38 -8.27 -22.78
C LYS A 136 -23.21 -7.51 -21.74
N LEU A 137 -24.51 -7.35 -21.98
CA LEU A 137 -25.41 -6.63 -21.08
C LEU A 137 -25.61 -7.41 -19.76
N ILE A 138 -25.71 -8.74 -19.87
CA ILE A 138 -25.81 -9.62 -18.69
C ILE A 138 -24.49 -9.60 -17.91
N SER A 139 -23.34 -9.63 -18.60
CA SER A 139 -22.02 -9.54 -17.96
C SER A 139 -21.82 -8.22 -17.19
N LEU A 140 -22.26 -7.10 -17.77
CA LEU A 140 -22.25 -5.80 -17.09
C LEU A 140 -23.12 -5.82 -15.82
N LEU A 141 -24.36 -6.30 -15.93
CA LEU A 141 -25.25 -6.42 -14.76
C LEU A 141 -24.65 -7.32 -13.68
N MET A 142 -24.07 -8.45 -14.07
CA MET A 142 -23.39 -9.37 -13.16
C MET A 142 -22.19 -8.70 -12.47
N ALA A 143 -21.41 -7.87 -13.16
CA ALA A 143 -20.33 -7.10 -12.55
C ALA A 143 -20.84 -6.12 -11.48
N PHE A 144 -21.92 -5.37 -11.75
CA PHE A 144 -22.55 -4.46 -10.79
C PHE A 144 -23.15 -5.18 -9.58
N ILE A 145 -23.85 -6.29 -9.82
CA ILE A 145 -24.44 -7.12 -8.76
C ILE A 145 -23.33 -7.71 -7.89
N PHE A 146 -22.28 -8.27 -8.49
CA PHE A 146 -21.17 -8.86 -7.77
C PHE A 146 -20.42 -7.82 -6.93
N TYR A 147 -20.12 -6.64 -7.48
CA TYR A 147 -19.54 -5.52 -6.74
C TYR A 147 -20.42 -5.14 -5.53
N SER A 148 -21.72 -4.96 -5.75
CA SER A 148 -22.65 -4.59 -4.68
C SER A 148 -22.69 -5.63 -3.57
N ILE A 149 -22.79 -6.93 -3.92
CA ILE A 149 -22.88 -8.03 -2.97
C ILE A 149 -21.60 -8.19 -2.13
N ILE A 150 -20.42 -8.01 -2.74
CA ILE A 150 -19.15 -8.27 -2.06
C ILE A 150 -18.62 -7.03 -1.34
N PHE A 151 -18.76 -5.84 -1.91
CA PHE A 151 -18.11 -4.63 -1.39
C PHE A 151 -19.08 -3.68 -0.69
N VAL A 152 -20.33 -3.57 -1.15
CA VAL A 152 -21.26 -2.55 -0.64
C VAL A 152 -22.14 -3.12 0.47
N ILE A 153 -22.77 -4.28 0.25
CA ILE A 153 -23.72 -4.88 1.19
C ILE A 153 -23.06 -5.26 2.54
N PRO A 154 -21.88 -5.89 2.61
CA PRO A 154 -21.34 -6.35 3.89
C PRO A 154 -21.07 -5.20 4.87
N PRO A 155 -20.44 -4.07 4.47
CA PRO A 155 -20.33 -2.91 5.36
C PRO A 155 -21.66 -2.40 5.90
N PHE A 156 -22.72 -2.36 5.09
CA PHE A 156 -24.05 -1.98 5.55
C PHE A 156 -24.63 -2.98 6.57
N LEU A 157 -24.52 -4.29 6.30
CA LEU A 157 -25.03 -5.32 7.21
C LEU A 157 -24.29 -5.32 8.56
N ILE A 158 -22.96 -5.13 8.55
CA ILE A 158 -22.16 -5.07 9.77
C ILE A 158 -22.46 -3.78 10.54
N THR A 159 -22.76 -2.68 9.85
CA THR A 159 -23.19 -1.42 10.50
C THR A 159 -24.50 -1.60 11.26
N LEU A 160 -25.45 -2.38 10.72
CA LEU A 160 -26.69 -2.73 11.42
C LEU A 160 -26.46 -3.54 12.70
N ALA A 161 -25.31 -4.21 12.83
CA ALA A 161 -24.90 -4.91 14.05
C ALA A 161 -24.29 -3.96 15.11
N GLY A 162 -24.19 -2.65 14.84
CA GLY A 162 -23.79 -1.62 15.79
C GLY A 162 -22.37 -1.09 15.64
N ALA A 163 -21.60 -1.55 14.64
CA ALA A 163 -20.25 -1.04 14.38
C ALA A 163 -20.28 0.23 13.49
N PRO A 164 -19.36 1.20 13.67
CA PRO A 164 -19.35 2.43 12.90
C PRO A 164 -19.11 2.19 11.40
N PHE A 165 -19.97 2.74 10.55
CA PHE A 165 -19.94 2.52 9.10
C PHE A 165 -18.59 2.85 8.48
N ILE A 166 -18.01 4.02 8.77
CA ILE A 166 -16.73 4.45 8.17
C ILE A 166 -15.58 3.51 8.53
N MET A 167 -15.58 2.96 9.75
CA MET A 167 -14.56 2.01 10.20
C MET A 167 -14.61 0.72 9.39
N ILE A 168 -15.81 0.14 9.29
CA ILE A 168 -16.02 -1.08 8.50
C ILE A 168 -15.70 -0.82 7.04
N TRP A 169 -16.13 0.34 6.51
CA TRP A 169 -15.93 0.69 5.11
C TRP A 169 -14.43 0.79 4.78
N ILE A 170 -13.62 1.48 5.61
CA ILE A 170 -12.17 1.55 5.45
C ILE A 170 -11.54 0.16 5.47
N THR A 171 -11.83 -0.63 6.51
CA THR A 171 -11.23 -1.97 6.67
C THR A 171 -11.62 -2.91 5.53
N TRP A 172 -12.90 -2.93 5.15
CA TRP A 172 -13.43 -3.85 4.14
C TRP A 172 -12.85 -3.59 2.75
N PHE A 173 -12.73 -2.33 2.35
CA PHE A 173 -12.19 -1.98 1.03
C PHE A 173 -10.66 -2.06 0.96
N LEU A 174 -9.98 -2.18 2.10
CA LEU A 174 -8.55 -2.51 2.14
C LEU A 174 -8.26 -4.01 1.97
N ILE A 175 -9.22 -4.91 2.23
CA ILE A 175 -9.00 -6.36 2.12
C ILE A 175 -8.56 -6.75 0.70
N TYR A 176 -9.31 -6.32 -0.31
CA TYR A 176 -9.05 -6.69 -1.70
C TYR A 176 -7.68 -6.21 -2.25
N PRO A 177 -7.31 -4.92 -2.14
CA PRO A 177 -6.00 -4.47 -2.61
C PRO A 177 -4.86 -5.08 -1.80
N LEU A 178 -5.02 -5.25 -0.48
CA LEU A 178 -3.99 -5.86 0.37
C LEU A 178 -3.80 -7.35 0.06
N MET A 179 -4.87 -8.07 -0.28
CA MET A 179 -4.78 -9.46 -0.73
C MET A 179 -3.93 -9.55 -2.01
N ILE A 180 -4.15 -8.65 -2.95
CA ILE A 180 -3.38 -8.63 -4.21
C ILE A 180 -1.92 -8.22 -3.95
N LEU A 181 -1.69 -7.17 -3.15
CA LEU A 181 -0.35 -6.75 -2.74
C LEU A 181 0.40 -7.86 -2.02
N THR A 182 -0.24 -8.56 -1.09
CA THR A 182 0.35 -9.67 -0.34
C THR A 182 0.67 -10.85 -1.26
N TYR A 183 -0.23 -11.18 -2.20
CA TYR A 183 0.02 -12.23 -3.18
C TYR A 183 1.26 -11.93 -4.05
N TYR A 184 1.37 -10.70 -4.55
CA TYR A 184 2.52 -10.30 -5.35
C TYR A 184 3.78 -10.10 -4.51
N GLY A 185 3.64 -9.60 -3.28
CA GLY A 185 4.72 -9.46 -2.30
C GLY A 185 5.31 -10.81 -1.94
N ALA A 186 4.48 -11.82 -1.66
CA ALA A 186 4.92 -13.19 -1.37
C ALA A 186 5.66 -13.82 -2.56
N LYS A 187 5.10 -13.70 -3.78
CA LYS A 187 5.82 -14.13 -5.00
C LYS A 187 7.15 -13.39 -5.15
N GLY A 188 7.11 -12.08 -4.91
CA GLY A 188 8.20 -11.10 -4.80
C GLY A 188 9.36 -11.66 -3.99
N TYR A 189 9.07 -11.83 -2.71
CA TYR A 189 9.91 -12.36 -1.66
C TYR A 189 10.52 -13.71 -2.01
N ILE A 190 9.70 -14.69 -2.43
CA ILE A 190 10.19 -16.03 -2.78
C ILE A 190 11.25 -15.95 -3.88
N ALA A 191 10.97 -15.27 -4.99
CA ALA A 191 11.96 -15.21 -6.06
C ALA A 191 13.18 -14.34 -5.72
N GLY A 192 13.01 -13.31 -4.88
CA GLY A 192 14.11 -12.49 -4.39
C GLY A 192 15.09 -13.32 -3.55
N ILE A 193 14.56 -14.08 -2.58
CA ILE A 193 15.34 -15.03 -1.79
C ILE A 193 15.96 -16.09 -2.69
N THR A 194 15.20 -16.72 -3.59
CA THR A 194 15.76 -17.75 -4.48
C THR A 194 16.89 -17.19 -5.34
N ASN A 195 16.73 -15.98 -5.89
CA ASN A 195 17.75 -15.34 -6.70
C ASN A 195 19.02 -15.06 -5.89
N ALA A 196 18.89 -14.40 -4.73
CA ALA A 196 20.03 -14.10 -3.87
C ALA A 196 20.69 -15.39 -3.34
N PHE A 197 19.90 -16.43 -3.04
CA PHE A 197 20.37 -17.73 -2.58
C PHE A 197 21.26 -18.44 -3.60
N ILE A 198 20.95 -18.33 -4.90
CA ILE A 198 21.72 -18.96 -5.98
C ILE A 198 23.10 -18.31 -6.16
N HIS A 199 23.23 -17.02 -5.82
CA HIS A 199 24.50 -16.29 -5.94
C HIS A 199 25.45 -16.54 -4.75
N ILE A 200 24.96 -17.13 -3.65
CA ILE A 200 25.80 -17.50 -2.50
C ILE A 200 26.39 -18.89 -2.70
N PRO A 201 27.72 -19.02 -2.84
CA PRO A 201 28.36 -20.32 -3.00
C PRO A 201 28.17 -21.17 -1.73
N TYR A 202 27.64 -22.38 -1.90
CA TYR A 202 27.47 -23.37 -0.83
C TYR A 202 26.79 -22.83 0.44
N MET A 203 25.55 -22.34 0.34
CA MET A 203 24.78 -21.75 1.45
C MET A 203 24.74 -22.60 2.74
N LYS A 204 24.75 -23.93 2.63
CA LYS A 204 24.80 -24.83 3.80
C LYS A 204 26.06 -24.65 4.65
N ARG A 205 27.17 -24.24 4.02
CA ARG A 205 28.48 -24.06 4.65
C ARG A 205 28.82 -22.59 4.86
N SER A 206 28.27 -21.67 4.07
CA SER A 206 28.57 -20.23 4.17
C SER A 206 28.27 -19.64 5.54
N ILE A 207 27.24 -20.12 6.23
CA ILE A 207 26.90 -19.70 7.61
C ILE A 207 27.99 -20.11 8.62
N PHE A 208 28.66 -21.25 8.37
CA PHE A 208 29.69 -21.81 9.24
C PHE A 208 31.11 -21.40 8.85
N LEU A 209 31.30 -20.96 7.60
CA LEU A 209 32.58 -20.50 7.06
C LEU A 209 33.18 -19.34 7.88
N GLY A 210 32.34 -18.47 8.44
CA GLY A 210 32.82 -17.37 9.31
C GLY A 210 33.47 -17.83 10.61
N PHE A 211 33.12 -19.04 11.09
CA PHE A 211 33.73 -19.66 12.27
C PHE A 211 34.97 -20.50 11.92
N GLU A 212 35.07 -21.01 10.69
CA GLU A 212 36.18 -21.84 10.21
C GLU A 212 37.34 -21.00 9.60
N ASP A 213 37.03 -20.03 8.76
CA ASP A 213 38.01 -19.22 8.01
C ASP A 213 37.47 -17.81 7.71
N SER A 214 37.68 -16.91 8.67
CA SER A 214 37.21 -15.52 8.59
C SER A 214 37.78 -14.73 7.40
N LYS A 215 38.98 -15.07 6.92
CA LYS A 215 39.59 -14.40 5.76
C LYS A 215 38.89 -14.79 4.47
N ARG A 216 38.53 -16.07 4.33
CA ARG A 216 37.75 -16.56 3.19
C ARG A 216 36.33 -16.01 3.19
N THR A 217 35.67 -15.95 4.34
CA THR A 217 34.34 -15.34 4.47
C THR A 217 34.33 -13.87 4.09
N LEU A 218 35.33 -13.10 4.52
CA LEU A 218 35.43 -11.69 4.16
C LEU A 218 35.62 -11.51 2.65
N LYS A 219 36.41 -12.39 2.02
CA LYS A 219 36.61 -12.38 0.56
C LYS A 219 35.31 -12.72 -0.19
N GLU A 220 34.62 -13.78 0.20
CA GLU A 220 33.33 -14.18 -0.40
C GLU A 220 32.25 -13.08 -0.20
N PHE A 221 32.26 -12.37 0.94
CA PHE A 221 31.37 -11.23 1.16
C PHE A 221 31.73 -10.01 0.30
N LEU A 222 33.01 -9.69 0.14
CA LEU A 222 33.45 -8.56 -0.68
C LEU A 222 33.21 -8.79 -2.18
N ASP A 223 33.22 -10.05 -2.63
CA ASP A 223 32.98 -10.41 -4.02
C ASP A 223 31.49 -10.22 -4.43
N ASP A 224 30.52 -10.52 -3.54
CA ASP A 224 29.09 -10.22 -3.77
C ASP A 224 28.35 -9.83 -2.47
N PRO A 225 28.57 -8.62 -1.93
CA PRO A 225 27.97 -8.21 -0.66
C PRO A 225 26.46 -8.04 -0.76
N ILE A 226 25.95 -7.77 -1.97
CA ILE A 226 24.54 -7.45 -2.22
C ILE A 226 23.67 -8.67 -1.95
N SER A 227 24.08 -9.86 -2.41
CA SER A 227 23.31 -11.09 -2.19
C SER A 227 23.19 -11.44 -0.71
N TYR A 228 24.27 -11.33 0.08
CA TYR A 228 24.26 -11.61 1.51
C TYR A 228 23.41 -10.59 2.29
N ILE A 229 23.58 -9.29 2.01
CA ILE A 229 22.79 -8.22 2.65
C ILE A 229 21.31 -8.40 2.32
N THR A 230 20.98 -8.73 1.06
CA THR A 230 19.60 -8.93 0.62
C THR A 230 18.93 -10.10 1.35
N ILE A 231 19.62 -11.24 1.50
CA ILE A 231 19.08 -12.37 2.27
C ILE A 231 18.89 -12.00 3.73
N GLY A 232 19.88 -11.36 4.36
CA GLY A 232 19.79 -10.91 5.75
C GLY A 232 18.60 -9.98 5.97
N LEU A 233 18.43 -8.99 5.08
CA LEU A 233 17.32 -8.04 5.14
C LEU A 233 15.96 -8.71 4.90
N MET A 234 15.87 -9.64 3.94
CA MET A 234 14.64 -10.39 3.70
C MET A 234 14.26 -11.28 4.88
N LEU A 235 15.22 -11.99 5.48
CA LEU A 235 14.99 -12.78 6.70
C LEU A 235 14.58 -11.91 7.88
N PHE A 236 15.24 -10.75 8.05
CA PHE A 236 14.88 -9.79 9.07
C PHE A 236 13.44 -9.30 8.91
N VAL A 237 13.04 -8.87 7.71
CA VAL A 237 11.67 -8.42 7.43
C VAL A 237 10.65 -9.54 7.70
N PHE A 238 10.98 -10.79 7.35
CA PHE A 238 10.10 -11.94 7.61
C PHE A 238 9.92 -12.19 9.11
N VAL A 239 11.01 -12.27 9.88
CA VAL A 239 10.93 -12.45 11.34
C VAL A 239 10.22 -11.26 12.00
N TRP A 240 10.50 -10.05 11.54
CA TRP A 240 9.85 -8.85 12.03
C TRP A 240 8.33 -8.87 11.80
N GLN A 241 7.87 -9.38 10.66
CA GLN A 241 6.44 -9.50 10.39
C GLN A 241 5.73 -10.43 11.40
N TRP A 242 6.39 -11.51 11.82
CA TRP A 242 5.89 -12.39 12.88
C TRP A 242 5.84 -11.67 14.23
N ILE A 243 6.91 -10.97 14.60
CA ILE A 243 6.97 -10.17 15.83
C ILE A 243 5.81 -9.16 15.81
N SER A 244 5.68 -8.39 14.73
CA SER A 244 4.61 -7.40 14.54
C SER A 244 3.23 -8.03 14.70
N MET A 245 2.97 -9.20 14.09
CA MET A 245 1.70 -9.89 14.22
C MET A 245 1.41 -10.28 15.68
N PHE A 246 2.38 -10.88 16.37
CA PHE A 246 2.21 -11.25 17.79
C PHE A 246 2.02 -10.03 18.69
N GLN A 247 2.67 -8.90 18.36
CA GLN A 247 2.46 -7.66 19.07
C GLN A 247 1.08 -7.08 18.87
N THR A 248 0.55 -7.09 17.63
CA THR A 248 -0.82 -6.65 17.36
C THR A 248 -1.84 -7.52 18.09
N LEU A 249 -1.64 -8.85 18.10
CA LEU A 249 -2.47 -9.78 18.86
C LEU A 249 -2.36 -9.56 20.38
N GLY A 250 -1.15 -9.31 20.88
CA GLY A 250 -0.91 -8.97 22.29
C GLY A 250 -1.59 -7.65 22.67
N PHE A 251 -1.48 -6.62 21.83
CA PHE A 251 -2.09 -5.31 22.03
C PHE A 251 -3.62 -5.41 22.15
N LEU A 252 -4.27 -6.26 21.35
CA LEU A 252 -5.71 -6.54 21.48
C LEU A 252 -6.10 -7.08 22.86
N ALA A 253 -5.21 -7.83 23.53
CA ALA A 253 -5.47 -8.43 24.83
C ALA A 253 -5.03 -7.55 26.01
N THR A 254 -3.93 -6.79 25.86
CA THR A 254 -3.27 -6.07 26.97
C THR A 254 -3.42 -4.55 26.89
N GLY A 255 -3.88 -3.99 25.76
CA GLY A 255 -3.95 -2.54 25.52
C GLY A 255 -2.59 -1.84 25.50
N SER A 256 -1.48 -2.59 25.47
CA SER A 256 -0.11 -2.04 25.51
C SER A 256 0.81 -2.80 24.56
N LEU A 257 1.71 -2.06 23.89
CA LEU A 257 2.70 -2.63 22.98
C LEU A 257 3.92 -3.13 23.77
N ALA A 258 4.31 -4.39 23.55
CA ALA A 258 5.41 -5.02 24.26
C ALA A 258 6.82 -4.59 23.81
N ILE A 259 6.96 -3.93 22.65
CA ILE A 259 8.24 -3.40 22.11
C ILE A 259 7.99 -1.94 21.73
N SER A 260 9.03 -1.12 21.79
CA SER A 260 8.94 0.35 21.65
C SER A 260 8.04 0.79 20.49
N THR A 261 7.15 1.72 20.79
CA THR A 261 6.19 2.35 19.86
C THR A 261 6.88 2.96 18.65
N TYR A 262 8.12 3.43 18.84
CA TYR A 262 8.96 4.02 17.79
C TYR A 262 9.48 2.97 16.80
N SER A 263 9.93 1.78 17.25
CA SER A 263 10.32 0.71 16.33
C SER A 263 9.14 0.21 15.51
N TYR A 264 7.95 0.13 16.09
CA TYR A 264 6.74 -0.27 15.37
C TYR A 264 6.34 0.77 14.31
N SER A 265 6.28 2.05 14.71
CA SER A 265 5.90 3.15 13.81
C SER A 265 6.94 3.38 12.70
N GLY A 266 8.24 3.31 13.02
CA GLY A 266 9.34 3.46 12.07
C GLY A 266 9.40 2.34 11.02
N MET A 267 9.11 1.10 11.43
CA MET A 267 9.14 -0.08 10.55
C MET A 267 7.99 -0.11 9.54
N VAL A 268 6.86 0.52 9.83
CA VAL A 268 5.78 0.72 8.85
C VAL A 268 6.31 1.46 7.62
N PHE A 269 7.12 2.51 7.79
CA PHE A 269 7.70 3.27 6.68
C PHE A 269 8.75 2.49 5.88
N ILE A 270 9.56 1.66 6.55
CA ILE A 270 10.57 0.80 5.89
C ILE A 270 9.88 -0.30 5.06
N THR A 271 8.87 -0.95 5.63
CA THR A 271 8.11 -2.02 4.97
C THR A 271 7.34 -1.47 3.75
N LEU A 272 6.80 -0.26 3.87
CA LEU A 272 6.24 0.55 2.80
C LEU A 272 7.23 0.77 1.64
N LEU A 273 8.41 1.28 1.96
CA LEU A 273 9.43 1.64 0.98
C LEU A 273 9.87 0.41 0.18
N PHE A 274 10.12 -0.71 0.86
CA PHE A 274 10.43 -1.97 0.19
C PHE A 274 9.22 -2.57 -0.55
N GLY A 275 8.00 -2.41 -0.03
CA GLY A 275 6.77 -2.84 -0.71
C GLY A 275 6.54 -2.10 -2.03
N VAL A 276 6.72 -0.78 -2.02
CA VAL A 276 6.61 0.09 -3.21
C VAL A 276 7.73 -0.24 -4.21
N ILE A 277 8.99 -0.30 -3.76
CA ILE A 277 10.13 -0.64 -4.62
C ILE A 277 9.97 -2.05 -5.21
N GLY A 278 9.59 -3.05 -4.40
CA GLY A 278 9.35 -4.42 -4.85
C GLY A 278 8.21 -4.54 -5.86
N TYR A 279 7.13 -3.76 -5.67
CA TYR A 279 6.02 -3.68 -6.61
C TYR A 279 6.47 -3.13 -7.96
N PHE A 280 7.12 -1.96 -7.99
CA PHE A 280 7.55 -1.34 -9.24
C PHE A 280 8.64 -2.12 -9.98
N THR A 281 9.59 -2.70 -9.24
CA THR A 281 10.70 -3.45 -9.87
C THR A 281 10.24 -4.75 -10.53
N ARG A 282 9.18 -5.41 -10.03
CA ARG A 282 8.76 -6.72 -10.53
C ARG A 282 7.45 -6.72 -11.33
N PHE A 283 6.44 -5.98 -10.89
CA PHE A 283 5.13 -5.96 -11.55
C PHE A 283 5.17 -5.08 -12.80
N TRP A 284 5.76 -3.89 -12.67
CA TRP A 284 5.80 -2.92 -13.75
C TRP A 284 6.77 -3.32 -14.87
N GLY A 285 7.92 -3.92 -14.52
CA GLY A 285 8.96 -4.25 -15.50
C GLY A 285 8.71 -5.47 -16.40
N ARG A 286 7.71 -6.34 -16.13
CA ARG A 286 7.61 -7.65 -16.81
C ARG A 286 6.24 -8.09 -17.35
N LYS A 287 5.11 -7.47 -16.99
CA LYS A 287 3.78 -8.08 -17.30
C LYS A 287 2.63 -7.14 -17.68
N ILE A 288 2.91 -5.94 -18.13
CA ILE A 288 1.86 -4.99 -18.52
C ILE A 288 1.86 -4.86 -20.05
N GLN A 289 0.72 -5.15 -20.67
CA GLN A 289 0.46 -4.83 -22.09
C GLN A 289 0.05 -3.35 -22.26
N TYR A 290 0.34 -2.51 -21.25
CA TYR A 290 0.13 -1.06 -21.16
C TYR A 290 -1.27 -0.62 -21.59
N ARG A 291 -2.28 -1.34 -21.09
CA ARG A 291 -3.68 -0.95 -21.21
C ARG A 291 -3.98 0.07 -20.11
N GLY A 292 -4.90 1.00 -20.34
CA GLY A 292 -5.26 2.02 -19.34
C GLY A 292 -5.67 1.43 -17.99
N ILE A 293 -6.24 0.21 -17.98
CA ILE A 293 -6.59 -0.53 -16.76
C ILE A 293 -5.37 -0.84 -15.88
N ASP A 294 -4.20 -1.09 -16.46
CA ASP A 294 -2.98 -1.41 -15.70
C ASP A 294 -2.46 -0.19 -14.92
N ILE A 295 -2.64 1.01 -15.49
CA ILE A 295 -2.30 2.28 -14.84
C ILE A 295 -3.30 2.57 -13.70
N PHE A 296 -4.60 2.37 -13.94
CA PHE A 296 -5.61 2.47 -12.89
C PHE A 296 -5.36 1.46 -11.76
N PHE A 297 -5.00 0.24 -12.09
CA PHE A 297 -4.67 -0.80 -11.11
C PHE A 297 -3.48 -0.41 -10.22
N ALA A 298 -2.42 0.17 -10.80
CA ALA A 298 -1.29 0.61 -10.00
C ALA A 298 -1.63 1.83 -9.14
N ALA A 299 -2.40 2.78 -9.65
CA ALA A 299 -2.88 3.90 -8.85
C ALA A 299 -3.71 3.37 -7.66
N TYR A 300 -4.52 2.33 -7.90
CA TYR A 300 -5.38 1.72 -6.89
C TYR A 300 -4.57 1.09 -5.76
N LEU A 301 -3.52 0.33 -6.09
CA LEU A 301 -2.63 -0.25 -5.09
C LEU A 301 -1.89 0.83 -4.30
N MET A 302 -1.44 1.91 -4.95
CA MET A 302 -0.78 3.02 -4.25
C MET A 302 -1.73 3.71 -3.27
N ALA A 303 -2.97 3.99 -3.67
CA ALA A 303 -3.98 4.58 -2.78
C ALA A 303 -4.25 3.66 -1.57
N ALA A 304 -4.39 2.36 -1.79
CA ALA A 304 -4.59 1.38 -0.72
C ALA A 304 -3.40 1.32 0.25
N VAL A 305 -2.17 1.42 -0.26
CA VAL A 305 -0.96 1.49 0.56
C VAL A 305 -0.98 2.69 1.49
N GLY A 306 -1.31 3.89 1.00
CA GLY A 306 -1.38 5.11 1.81
C GLY A 306 -2.41 5.00 2.94
N ILE A 307 -3.61 4.49 2.62
CA ILE A 307 -4.68 4.30 3.61
C ILE A 307 -4.32 3.20 4.62
N ASN A 308 -3.75 2.08 4.18
CA ASN A 308 -3.33 1.01 5.08
C ASN A 308 -2.30 1.50 6.10
N VAL A 309 -1.39 2.39 5.68
CA VAL A 309 -0.37 2.95 6.57
C VAL A 309 -1.01 3.87 7.61
N LEU A 310 -1.96 4.70 7.19
CA LEU A 310 -2.75 5.52 8.10
C LEU A 310 -3.51 4.66 9.12
N VAL A 311 -4.17 3.58 8.68
CA VAL A 311 -4.89 2.67 9.58
C VAL A 311 -3.95 2.01 10.60
N ASN A 312 -2.80 1.49 10.16
CA ASN A 312 -1.81 0.90 11.07
C ASN A 312 -1.25 1.91 12.06
N PHE A 313 -1.06 3.16 11.63
CA PHE A 313 -0.63 4.24 12.51
C PHE A 313 -1.71 4.61 13.53
N LEU A 314 -2.98 4.64 13.13
CA LEU A 314 -4.11 4.96 14.00
C LEU A 314 -4.32 3.96 15.13
N ILE A 315 -4.02 2.68 14.91
CA ILE A 315 -4.08 1.64 15.95
C ILE A 315 -3.19 1.99 17.15
N VAL A 316 -2.08 2.70 16.91
CA VAL A 316 -1.04 2.94 17.91
C VAL A 316 -1.00 4.38 18.42
N ASN A 317 -1.31 5.35 17.56
CA ASN A 317 -1.09 6.77 17.83
C ASN A 317 -2.36 7.62 17.65
N ILE A 318 -3.54 7.05 17.93
CA ILE A 318 -4.83 7.74 17.72
C ILE A 318 -4.87 9.11 18.38
N ASP A 319 -4.31 9.24 19.59
CA ASP A 319 -4.30 10.47 20.37
C ASP A 319 -3.69 11.65 19.61
N LYS A 320 -2.76 11.38 18.69
CA LYS A 320 -2.11 12.41 17.87
C LYS A 320 -3.03 12.89 16.73
N LEU A 321 -3.95 12.06 16.25
CA LEU A 321 -4.82 12.37 15.11
C LEU A 321 -6.28 12.65 15.50
N THR A 322 -6.63 12.58 16.79
CA THR A 322 -7.98 12.82 17.31
C THR A 322 -8.57 14.15 16.82
N ASP A 323 -7.86 15.27 16.98
CA ASP A 323 -8.36 16.58 16.53
C ASP A 323 -8.59 16.62 15.02
N THR A 324 -7.66 16.01 14.26
CA THR A 324 -7.73 15.95 12.80
C THR A 324 -8.98 15.22 12.33
N PHE A 325 -9.27 14.05 12.90
CA PHE A 325 -10.44 13.26 12.49
C PHE A 325 -11.76 13.77 13.10
N ASN A 326 -11.73 14.48 14.22
CA ASN A 326 -12.91 15.13 14.79
C ASN A 326 -13.34 16.38 14.01
N SER A 327 -12.45 16.96 13.19
CA SER A 327 -12.78 18.14 12.38
C SER A 327 -13.86 17.87 11.31
N TRP A 328 -14.08 16.61 10.93
CA TRP A 328 -15.09 16.22 9.94
C TRP A 328 -16.06 15.18 10.50
N ILE A 329 -17.36 15.43 10.35
CA ILE A 329 -18.47 14.56 10.79
C ILE A 329 -18.28 13.12 10.31
N PHE A 330 -17.80 12.93 9.08
CA PHE A 330 -17.63 11.62 8.49
C PHE A 330 -16.53 10.78 9.17
N THR A 331 -15.51 11.44 9.73
CA THR A 331 -14.38 10.79 10.39
C THR A 331 -14.39 10.87 11.90
N ALA A 332 -15.29 11.66 12.50
CA ALA A 332 -15.38 11.86 13.95
C ALA A 332 -15.72 10.58 14.74
N THR A 333 -16.21 9.54 14.07
CA THR A 333 -16.46 8.22 14.68
C THR A 333 -15.21 7.33 14.72
N ILE A 334 -14.10 7.74 14.09
CA ILE A 334 -12.85 6.98 14.07
C ILE A 334 -12.14 7.03 15.45
N PRO A 335 -11.90 8.20 16.08
CA PRO A 335 -11.18 8.26 17.36
C PRO A 335 -11.77 7.41 18.49
N PRO A 336 -13.09 7.39 18.75
CA PRO A 336 -13.64 6.57 19.84
C PRO A 336 -13.68 5.07 19.52
N SER A 337 -13.42 4.65 18.27
CA SER A 337 -13.58 3.26 17.83
C SER A 337 -12.34 2.70 17.14
N PHE A 338 -11.19 3.37 17.23
CA PHE A 338 -9.96 3.02 16.53
C PHE A 338 -9.47 1.58 16.76
N LEU A 339 -9.74 0.99 17.94
CA LEU A 339 -9.40 -0.39 18.26
C LEU A 339 -10.10 -1.41 17.34
N LEU A 340 -11.24 -1.06 16.74
CA LEU A 340 -11.92 -1.92 15.76
C LEU A 340 -11.11 -2.09 14.47
N PHE A 341 -10.09 -1.26 14.20
CA PHE A 341 -9.15 -1.52 13.10
C PHE A 341 -8.25 -2.73 13.35
N ALA A 342 -7.99 -3.06 14.62
CA ALA A 342 -7.13 -4.19 14.99
C ALA A 342 -7.89 -5.52 15.01
N ILE A 343 -9.22 -5.50 15.00
CA ILE A 343 -10.06 -6.70 14.88
C ILE A 343 -10.34 -6.90 13.38
N PRO A 344 -9.78 -7.93 12.72
CA PRO A 344 -10.18 -8.25 11.37
C PRO A 344 -11.66 -8.61 11.38
N ALA A 345 -12.47 -7.88 10.62
CA ALA A 345 -13.89 -8.13 10.45
C ALA A 345 -14.17 -9.54 9.90
#